data_AF-A0A2A4WWP0-F1
#
_entry.id   AF-A0A2A4WWP0-F1
#
_cell.length_a   1.000
_cell.length_b   1.000
_cell.length_c   1.000
_cell.angle_alpha   90.00
_cell.angle_beta   90.00
_cell.angle_gamma   90.00
#
_symmetry.space_group_name_H-M   'P 1'
#
loop_
_entity.id
_entity.type
_entity.pdbx_description
1 polymer ?
#
loop_
_entity_poly.entity_id
_entity_poly.type
_entity_poly.pdbx_seq_one_letter_code
_entity_poly.pdbx_strand_id
1 'polypeptide(L)'
;FWAIDEKPTGSKDPFALRRAALGVIRLIIENRLSLSLRNVIDVAVVAHGTQRPIEGMPFVPERDLLSFFADRLKVHLKADGVRHDLIDAVFAVAGGLGGKL
;
A
#
# COMPACT_ATOMS: atom_id res chain seq x y z
N PHE A 1 10.10 2.89 -8.88
CA PHE A 1 9.19 1.90 -9.50
C PHE A 1 7.75 2.40 -9.54
N TRP A 2 7.10 2.62 -8.39
CA TRP A 2 5.71 3.10 -8.40
C TRP A 2 5.51 4.45 -9.12
N ALA A 3 6.44 5.38 -8.95
CA ALA A 3 6.43 6.71 -9.60
C ALA A 3 6.70 6.70 -11.12
N ILE A 4 7.21 5.59 -11.67
CA ILE A 4 7.51 5.44 -13.10
C ILE A 4 6.51 4.51 -13.79
N ASP A 5 5.34 4.30 -13.17
CA ASP A 5 4.26 3.41 -13.63
C ASP A 5 4.62 1.92 -13.76
N GLU A 6 5.73 1.48 -13.16
CA GLU A 6 6.11 0.07 -13.04
C GLU A 6 5.38 -0.60 -11.86
N LYS A 7 4.04 -0.53 -11.88
CA LYS A 7 3.16 -1.14 -10.87
C LYS A 7 2.94 -2.63 -11.17
N PRO A 8 2.72 -3.49 -10.16
CA PRO A 8 2.40 -4.89 -10.40
C PRO A 8 1.07 -5.03 -11.13
N THR A 9 1.04 -5.85 -12.19
CA THR A 9 -0.18 -6.20 -12.94
C THR A 9 -0.60 -7.63 -12.61
N GLY A 10 -1.84 -8.02 -12.93
CA GLY A 10 -2.41 -9.32 -12.56
C GLY A 10 -1.47 -10.52 -12.71
N SER A 11 -0.71 -10.60 -13.81
CA SER A 11 0.26 -11.67 -14.09
C SER A 11 1.73 -11.31 -13.86
N LYS A 12 2.11 -10.03 -13.66
CA LYS A 12 3.51 -9.60 -13.63
C LYS A 12 3.84 -8.74 -12.39
N ASP A 13 4.95 -9.05 -11.74
CA ASP A 13 5.52 -8.23 -10.66
C ASP A 13 7.04 -8.12 -10.87
N PRO A 14 7.50 -7.27 -11.80
CA PRO A 14 8.90 -7.26 -12.27
C PRO A 14 9.90 -6.88 -11.18
N PHE A 15 9.46 -6.11 -10.18
CA PHE A 15 10.28 -5.62 -9.07
C PHE A 15 9.90 -6.22 -7.72
N ALA A 16 9.14 -7.33 -7.73
CA ALA A 16 8.70 -8.04 -6.53
C ALA A 16 8.01 -7.15 -5.48
N LEU A 17 7.25 -6.13 -5.90
CA LEU A 17 6.62 -5.16 -5.02
C LEU A 17 5.54 -5.79 -4.13
N ARG A 18 4.89 -6.87 -4.57
CA ARG A 18 3.97 -7.64 -3.70
C ARG A 18 4.71 -8.27 -2.53
N ARG A 19 5.88 -8.85 -2.80
CA ARG A 19 6.75 -9.45 -1.79
C ARG A 19 7.32 -8.39 -0.85
N ALA A 20 7.75 -7.25 -1.40
CA ALA A 20 8.27 -6.14 -0.61
C ALA A 20 7.21 -5.57 0.35
N ALA A 21 5.98 -5.33 -0.14
CA ALA A 21 4.88 -4.83 0.68
C ALA A 21 4.51 -5.79 1.82
N LEU A 22 4.46 -7.10 1.56
CA LEU A 22 4.25 -8.10 2.61
C LEU A 22 5.37 -8.10 3.65
N GLY A 23 6.62 -7.91 3.22
CA GLY A 23 7.76 -7.77 4.14
C GLY A 23 7.62 -6.56 5.06
N VAL A 24 7.25 -5.40 4.51
CA VAL A 24 7.00 -4.18 5.30
C VAL A 24 5.84 -4.38 6.28
N ILE A 25 4.73 -4.98 5.85
CA ILE A 25 3.57 -5.26 6.71
C ILE A 25 3.99 -6.16 7.88
N ARG A 26 4.71 -7.25 7.62
CA ARG A 26 5.21 -8.16 8.65
C ARG A 26 6.12 -7.45 9.64
N LEU A 27 7.08 -6.66 9.15
CA LEU A 27 7.96 -5.87 10.02
C LEU A 27 7.17 -4.97 10.98
N ILE A 28 6.14 -4.29 10.49
CA ILE A 28 5.31 -3.40 11.30
C ILE A 28 4.54 -4.20 12.36
N ILE A 29 3.89 -5.30 11.97
CA ILE A 29 3.05 -6.10 12.86
C ILE A 29 3.89 -6.84 13.91
N GLU A 30 4.92 -7.55 13.47
CA GLU A 30 5.76 -8.40 14.32
C GLU A 30 6.52 -7.57 15.36
N ASN A 31 6.96 -6.36 14.98
CA ASN A 31 7.65 -5.44 15.90
C ASN A 31 6.68 -4.49 16.62
N ARG A 32 5.35 -4.64 16.44
CA ARG A 32 4.31 -3.79 17.04
C ARG A 32 4.56 -2.30 16.86
N LEU A 33 5.01 -1.92 15.67
CA LEU A 33 5.30 -0.52 15.36
C LEU A 33 3.99 0.26 15.18
N SER A 34 3.81 1.32 15.96
CA SER A 34 2.70 2.25 15.80
C SER A 34 3.14 3.43 14.94
N LEU A 35 2.77 3.42 13.65
CA LEU A 35 3.10 4.49 12.71
C LEU A 35 1.98 4.73 11.69
N SER A 36 1.90 5.97 11.21
CA SER A 36 1.06 6.34 10.07
C SER A 36 1.78 5.98 8.78
N LEU A 37 1.30 4.97 8.05
CA LEU A 37 1.86 4.59 6.75
C LEU A 37 1.79 5.74 5.73
N ARG A 38 0.72 6.55 5.79
CA ARG A 38 0.58 7.79 5.04
C ARG A 38 1.76 8.73 5.26
N ASN A 39 2.07 9.04 6.53
CA ASN A 39 3.15 9.96 6.86
C ASN A 39 4.52 9.41 6.39
N VAL A 40 4.73 8.10 6.49
CA VAL A 40 5.97 7.47 6.00
C VAL A 40 6.08 7.57 4.48
N ILE A 41 4.98 7.35 3.76
CA ILE A 41 4.94 7.53 2.31
C ILE A 41 5.20 8.98 1.93
N ASP A 42 4.57 9.94 2.61
CA ASP A 42 4.76 11.37 2.36
C ASP A 42 6.22 11.78 2.54
N VAL A 43 6.86 11.34 3.63
CA VAL A 43 8.30 11.59 3.86
C VAL A 43 9.16 10.94 2.76
N ALA A 44 8.84 9.73 2.33
CA ALA A 44 9.58 9.05 1.27
C ALA A 44 9.44 9.79 -0.08
N VAL A 45 8.24 10.27 -0.40
CA VAL A 45 7.95 11.07 -1.61
C VAL A 45 8.74 12.39 -1.60
N VAL A 46 8.79 13.08 -0.47
CA VAL A 46 9.61 14.29 -0.28
C VAL A 46 11.09 13.97 -0.48
N ALA A 47 11.60 12.95 0.20
CA ALA A 47 13.02 12.60 0.20
C ALA A 47 13.53 12.16 -1.18
N HIS A 48 12.69 11.53 -1.99
CA HIS A 48 13.03 11.08 -3.35
C HIS A 48 12.78 12.14 -4.43
N GLY A 49 12.44 13.38 -4.07
CA GLY A 49 12.30 14.49 -5.01
C GLY A 49 11.11 14.35 -5.98
N THR A 50 10.16 13.46 -5.70
CA THR A 50 9.00 13.19 -6.57
C THR A 50 7.85 14.18 -6.37
N GLN A 51 8.02 15.20 -5.51
CA GLN A 51 7.01 16.22 -5.22
C GLN A 51 6.88 17.30 -6.30
N ARG A 52 7.88 17.50 -7.16
CA ARG A 52 7.67 18.35 -8.34
C ARG A 52 7.03 17.46 -9.41
N PRO A 53 5.89 17.85 -10.00
CA PRO A 53 5.48 17.26 -11.27
C PRO A 53 6.64 17.48 -12.24
N ILE A 54 7.40 16.42 -12.52
CA ILE A 54 8.31 16.44 -13.65
C ILE A 54 7.39 16.39 -14.88
N GLU A 55 7.50 17.39 -15.75
CA GLU A 55 6.66 17.47 -16.94
C GLU A 55 6.77 16.16 -17.74
N GLY A 56 5.65 15.45 -17.91
CA GLY A 56 5.59 14.13 -18.53
C GLY A 56 5.75 12.91 -17.59
N MET A 57 5.86 13.10 -16.28
CA MET A 57 5.98 12.00 -15.30
C MET A 57 4.72 11.87 -14.44
N PRO A 58 4.12 10.66 -14.31
CA PRO A 58 2.92 10.47 -13.52
C PRO A 58 3.14 10.82 -12.04
N PHE A 59 2.26 11.64 -11.47
CA PHE A 59 2.17 11.83 -10.02
C PHE A 59 1.98 10.47 -9.34
N VAL A 60 2.75 10.18 -8.28
CA VAL A 60 2.50 9.01 -7.42
C VAL A 60 1.17 9.25 -6.73
N PRO A 61 0.07 8.54 -7.08
CA PRO A 61 -1.16 8.71 -6.35
C PRO A 61 -0.94 8.00 -5.02
N GLU A 62 -0.66 8.77 -3.97
CA GLU A 62 -0.48 8.28 -2.61
C GLU A 62 -1.60 7.29 -2.22
N ARG A 63 -2.82 7.56 -2.69
CA ARG A 63 -3.99 6.69 -2.57
C ARG A 63 -3.82 5.33 -3.23
N ASP A 64 -3.28 5.24 -4.45
CA ASP A 64 -3.05 3.96 -5.13
C ASP A 64 -2.08 3.08 -4.35
N LEU A 65 -1.00 3.68 -3.83
CA LEU A 65 -0.01 2.96 -3.05
C LEU A 65 -0.60 2.49 -1.72
N LEU A 66 -1.36 3.35 -1.03
CA LEU A 66 -2.07 2.97 0.19
C LEU A 66 -3.09 1.86 -0.05
N SER A 67 -3.88 1.92 -1.13
CA SER A 67 -4.81 0.85 -1.52
C SER A 67 -4.05 -0.45 -1.83
N PHE A 68 -2.90 -0.38 -2.49
CA PHE A 68 -2.07 -1.55 -2.73
C PHE A 68 -1.61 -2.20 -1.42
N PHE A 69 -1.15 -1.42 -0.43
CA PHE A 69 -0.82 -1.94 0.90
C PHE A 69 -2.04 -2.51 1.63
N ALA A 70 -3.19 -1.83 1.55
CA ALA A 70 -4.45 -2.29 2.13
C ALA A 70 -4.84 -3.67 1.61
N ASP A 71 -4.76 -3.90 0.30
CA ASP A 71 -5.05 -5.20 -0.31
C ASP A 71 -4.11 -6.30 0.20
N ARG A 72 -2.82 -5.99 0.38
CA ARG A 72 -1.86 -6.96 0.93
C ARG A 72 -2.12 -7.25 2.40
N LEU A 73 -2.49 -6.24 3.18
CA LEU A 73 -2.84 -6.42 4.59
C LEU A 73 -4.10 -7.29 4.72
N LYS A 74 -5.13 -7.08 3.89
CA LYS A 74 -6.31 -7.96 3.86
C LYS A 74 -5.94 -9.42 3.60
N VAL A 75 -5.07 -9.67 2.63
CA VAL A 75 -4.61 -11.04 2.32
C VAL A 75 -3.84 -11.64 3.48
N HIS A 76 -2.96 -10.87 4.12
CA HIS A 76 -2.21 -11.33 5.29
C HIS A 76 -3.13 -11.68 6.46
N LEU A 77 -4.08 -10.81 6.81
CA LEU A 77 -5.04 -11.05 7.89
C LEU A 77 -5.93 -12.27 7.62
N LYS A 78 -6.34 -12.48 6.37
CA LYS A 78 -7.06 -13.70 5.96
C LYS A 78 -6.21 -14.95 6.17
N ALA A 79 -4.93 -14.90 5.80
CA ALA A 79 -3.99 -16.01 6.00
C ALA A 79 -3.76 -16.32 7.49
N ASP A 80 -3.82 -15.30 8.35
CA ASP A 80 -3.70 -15.43 9.81
C ASP A 80 -5.02 -15.88 10.48
N GLY A 81 -6.06 -16.19 9.69
CA GLY A 81 -7.35 -16.70 10.19
C GLY A 81 -8.31 -15.64 10.71
N VAL A 82 -8.03 -14.35 10.47
CA VAL A 82 -8.95 -13.27 10.83
C VAL A 82 -10.21 -13.37 9.98
N ARG A 83 -11.37 -13.27 10.63
CA ARG A 83 -12.67 -13.35 9.98
C ARG A 83 -12.83 -12.28 8.90
N HIS A 84 -13.37 -12.71 7.76
CA HIS A 84 -13.55 -11.85 6.59
C HIS A 84 -14.42 -10.62 6.87
N ASP A 85 -15.52 -10.81 7.58
CA ASP A 85 -16.46 -9.74 7.91
C ASP A 85 -15.85 -8.67 8.82
N LEU A 86 -14.94 -9.06 9.72
CA LEU A 86 -14.20 -8.11 10.56
C LEU A 86 -13.20 -7.28 9.73
N ILE A 87 -12.50 -7.94 8.81
CA ILE A 87 -11.59 -7.24 7.89
C ILE A 87 -12.40 -6.22 7.08
N ASP A 88 -13.49 -6.64 6.45
CA ASP A 88 -14.30 -5.77 5.61
C ASP A 88 -14.91 -4.61 6.40
N ALA A 89 -15.41 -4.85 7.61
CA ALA A 89 -15.94 -3.81 8.48
C ALA A 89 -14.89 -2.74 8.84
N VAL A 90 -13.68 -3.14 9.24
CA VAL A 90 -12.61 -2.19 9.59
C VAL A 90 -12.19 -1.36 8.38
N PHE A 91 -12.04 -1.99 7.20
CA PHE A 91 -11.67 -1.27 5.98
C PHE A 91 -12.80 -0.39 5.45
N ALA A 92 -14.07 -0.70 5.72
CA ALA A 92 -15.20 0.16 5.42
C ALA A 92 -15.21 1.42 6.31
N VAL A 93 -14.96 1.26 7.61
CA VAL A 93 -14.93 2.35 8.61
C VAL A 93 -13.70 3.25 8.45
N ALA A 94 -12.52 2.69 8.13
CA ALA A 94 -11.27 3.43 7.96
C ALA A 94 -11.23 4.33 6.71
N GLY A 95 -12.32 4.38 5.94
CA GLY A 95 -12.48 5.24 4.78
C GLY A 95 -12.08 4.57 3.48
N GLY A 96 -13.01 3.85 2.86
CA GLY A 96 -13.16 3.77 1.39
C GLY A 96 -11.96 3.38 0.52
N LEU A 97 -10.87 2.81 1.05
CA LEU A 97 -9.66 2.47 0.26
C LEU A 97 -9.83 1.22 -0.63
N GLY A 98 -11.02 0.62 -0.66
CA GLY A 98 -11.33 -0.57 -1.48
C GLY A 98 -12.71 -0.55 -2.16
N GLY A 99 -13.41 0.58 -2.18
CA GLY A 99 -14.75 0.66 -2.75
C GLY A 99 -14.78 1.33 -4.12
N LYS A 100 -14.61 0.55 -5.19
CA LYS A 100 -15.40 0.79 -6.40
C LYS A 100 -16.75 0.11 -6.17
N LEU A 101 -17.80 0.90 -5.98
CA LEU A 101 -19.05 0.68 -6.70
C LEU A 101 -18.95 1.51 -7.98
#